data_AF-A0A1M6JP14-F1
#
_entry.id   AF-A0A1M6JP14-F1
#
_cell.length_a   1.000
_cell.length_b   1.000
_cell.length_c   1.000
_cell.angle_alpha   90.00
_cell.angle_beta   90.00
_cell.angle_gamma   90.00
#
_symmetry.space_group_name_H-M   'P 1'
#
loop_
_entity.id
_entity.type
_entity.pdbx_description
1 polymer ?
#
loop_
_entity_poly.entity_id
_entity_poly.type
_entity_poly.pdbx_seq_one_letter_code
_entity_poly.pdbx_strand_id
1 'polypeptide(L)'
;MRNGDVWTITAVGDDGTLTIARDYGTGTKVRADGTIAVRRRGRRFSGSIVLPATYVSESVDLGYAVTAFRAQGVTTDTAHVLVEPTSTRETFYVAMTRGRHSNRAYAALDRADDHAEPHPGDDPNATARSVLYGVLQHSGAELSAHETVVAEQEQWGSLAQLAAEYETIAAAAQRDRWATLIRGSGLADEQADSVIESEAFGPLTAELRRAEANHHDVDSLMPRLVAARGFGDADDIAAVLHYRVERATARPAGSGRTRKPPRLIAGLIPQANGVADAEMRAALDEREALIEARADAALDGALTESAPWTKALGTAPNGGRRVAAWRKAARVVAAYRDRYRIADDTPLGALPESAAQKIDTARARAAIEGARNVNRPASSPTHPAVREAGGPSL
;
A
#
# COMPACT_ATOMS: atom_id res chain seq x y z
N MET A 1 -4.33 3.76 49.03
CA MET A 1 -4.24 4.80 47.98
C MET A 1 -4.24 4.11 46.63
N ARG A 2 -4.98 4.61 45.64
CA ARG A 2 -4.73 4.21 44.25
C ARG A 2 -3.65 5.14 43.71
N ASN A 3 -2.72 4.60 42.94
CA ASN A 3 -1.67 5.40 42.33
C ASN A 3 -2.33 6.37 41.32
N GLY A 4 -2.11 7.69 41.48
CA GLY A 4 -2.65 8.72 40.56
C GLY A 4 -3.85 9.55 41.03
N ASP A 5 -4.33 9.40 42.27
CA ASP A 5 -5.37 10.30 42.82
C ASP A 5 -4.77 11.69 43.14
N VAL A 6 -5.48 12.78 42.80
CA VAL A 6 -5.07 14.16 43.15
C VAL A 6 -5.60 14.53 44.54
N TRP A 7 -4.72 15.08 45.38
CA TRP A 7 -5.03 15.48 46.75
C TRP A 7 -4.58 16.92 47.01
N THR A 8 -5.32 17.63 47.85
CA THR A 8 -4.92 18.97 48.29
C THR A 8 -4.17 18.87 49.61
N ILE A 9 -3.01 19.51 49.69
CA ILE A 9 -2.26 19.66 50.94
C ILE A 9 -3.01 20.65 51.84
N THR A 10 -3.36 20.21 53.03
CA THR A 10 -4.12 21.00 54.02
C THR A 10 -3.26 21.50 55.18
N ALA A 11 -2.15 20.83 55.49
CA ALA A 11 -1.16 21.25 56.48
C ALA A 11 0.20 20.61 56.21
N VAL A 12 1.26 21.30 56.61
CA VAL A 12 2.66 20.83 56.59
C VAL A 12 3.16 20.87 58.04
N GLY A 13 3.66 19.74 58.55
CA GLY A 13 4.27 19.66 59.88
C GLY A 13 5.74 20.10 59.85
N ASP A 14 6.25 20.58 60.99
CA ASP A 14 7.65 21.03 61.13
C ASP A 14 8.68 19.89 60.92
N ASP A 15 8.22 18.64 60.91
CA ASP A 15 8.97 17.41 60.65
C ASP A 15 8.89 16.94 59.18
N GLY A 16 8.28 17.74 58.30
CA GLY A 16 8.12 17.42 56.88
C GLY A 16 6.93 16.51 56.57
N THR A 17 6.08 16.20 57.54
CA THR A 17 4.84 15.44 57.31
C THR A 17 3.81 16.27 56.55
N LEU A 18 3.04 15.64 55.65
CA LEU A 18 1.96 16.29 54.91
C LEU A 18 0.60 15.74 55.30
N THR A 19 -0.34 16.62 55.66
CA THR A 19 -1.75 16.24 55.83
C THR A 19 -2.54 16.58 54.56
N ILE A 20 -3.12 15.57 53.94
CA ILE A 20 -3.84 15.70 52.66
C ILE A 20 -5.34 15.40 52.81
N ALA A 21 -6.14 16.04 51.97
CA ALA A 21 -7.58 15.80 51.86
C ALA A 21 -8.02 15.62 50.40
N ARG A 22 -9.02 14.76 50.18
CA ARG A 22 -9.65 14.54 48.87
C ARG A 22 -10.61 15.69 48.61
N ASP A 23 -10.36 16.46 47.55
CA ASP A 23 -11.16 17.63 47.23
C ASP A 23 -12.48 17.23 46.53
N TYR A 24 -13.57 17.85 46.95
CA TYR A 24 -14.88 17.82 46.27
C TYR A 24 -15.51 19.22 46.19
N GLY A 25 -14.72 20.31 46.24
CA GLY A 25 -15.18 21.66 45.87
C GLY A 25 -14.62 22.82 46.70
N THR A 26 -13.92 23.72 45.99
CA THR A 26 -13.58 25.15 46.23
C THR A 26 -13.77 25.79 47.62
N GLY A 27 -12.67 26.35 48.16
CA GLY A 27 -12.72 27.44 49.16
C GLY A 27 -11.56 27.47 50.16
N THR A 28 -10.33 27.68 49.70
CA THR A 28 -9.11 27.78 50.54
C THR A 28 -8.53 29.21 50.54
N LYS A 29 -8.26 29.76 51.73
CA LYS A 29 -7.41 30.96 51.90
C LYS A 29 -6.16 30.59 52.70
N VAL A 30 -5.00 30.97 52.19
CA VAL A 30 -3.68 30.75 52.79
C VAL A 30 -3.33 31.96 53.66
N ARG A 31 -2.92 31.74 54.91
CA ARG A 31 -2.39 32.78 55.80
C ARG A 31 -0.87 32.94 55.61
N ALA A 32 -0.34 34.08 56.03
CA ALA A 32 1.07 34.43 55.83
C ALA A 32 2.07 33.54 56.60
N ASP A 33 1.59 32.70 57.52
CA ASP A 33 2.35 31.70 58.28
C ASP A 33 2.32 30.31 57.64
N GLY A 34 1.76 30.17 56.43
CA GLY A 34 1.63 28.89 55.74
C GLY A 34 0.45 28.03 56.18
N THR A 35 -0.34 28.46 57.19
CA THR A 35 -1.53 27.70 57.61
C THR A 35 -2.72 27.97 56.69
N ILE A 36 -3.39 26.90 56.25
CA ILE A 36 -4.56 26.95 55.38
C ILE A 36 -5.83 26.72 56.21
N ALA A 37 -6.74 27.71 56.22
CA ALA A 37 -8.04 27.56 56.89
C ALA A 37 -9.15 27.26 55.87
N VAL A 38 -9.75 26.08 55.95
CA VAL A 38 -10.88 25.65 55.12
C VAL A 38 -12.20 25.91 55.86
N ARG A 39 -13.12 26.66 55.24
CA ARG A 39 -14.48 26.84 55.79
C ARG A 39 -15.43 25.81 55.19
N ARG A 40 -15.81 24.80 55.98
CA ARG A 40 -16.73 23.72 55.57
C ARG A 40 -18.19 24.20 55.43
N ARG A 41 -18.85 23.78 54.35
CA ARG A 41 -20.31 23.50 54.33
C ARG A 41 -20.50 21.98 54.25
N GLY A 42 -21.39 21.45 55.09
CA GLY A 42 -21.25 20.11 55.66
C GLY A 42 -21.58 18.90 54.78
N ARG A 43 -20.91 17.78 55.06
CA ARG A 43 -21.47 16.47 55.42
C ARG A 43 -20.36 15.57 56.01
N ARG A 44 -20.76 14.65 56.89
CA ARG A 44 -19.91 13.74 57.68
C ARG A 44 -19.36 12.64 56.78
N PHE A 45 -18.09 12.72 56.40
CA PHE A 45 -17.11 11.66 56.05
C PHE A 45 -16.10 12.24 55.06
N SER A 46 -15.04 12.87 55.56
CA SER A 46 -13.82 13.11 54.77
C SER A 46 -12.62 12.73 55.62
N GLY A 47 -12.01 11.59 55.31
CA GLY A 47 -10.78 11.16 55.97
C GLY A 47 -9.63 12.04 55.50
N SER A 48 -9.03 12.79 56.42
CA SER A 48 -7.70 13.35 56.23
C SER A 48 -6.67 12.23 56.44
N ILE A 49 -5.67 12.15 55.59
CA ILE A 49 -4.58 11.17 55.70
C ILE A 49 -3.30 11.95 55.96
N VAL A 50 -2.52 11.50 56.95
CA VAL A 50 -1.19 12.04 57.24
C VAL A 50 -0.16 11.15 56.54
N LEU A 51 0.70 11.77 55.75
CA LEU A 51 1.78 11.10 55.04
C LEU A 51 3.13 11.38 55.72
N PRO A 52 3.91 10.34 56.04
CA PRO A 52 5.28 10.49 56.55
C PRO A 52 6.18 11.23 55.58
N ALA A 53 7.13 12.01 56.10
CA ALA A 53 8.06 12.81 55.29
C ALA A 53 8.85 11.97 54.25
N THR A 54 9.25 10.75 54.61
CA THR A 54 9.93 9.82 53.71
C THR A 54 9.08 9.39 52.52
N TYR A 55 7.78 9.16 52.75
CA TYR A 55 6.84 8.83 51.67
C TYR A 55 6.60 10.03 50.75
N VAL A 56 6.57 11.23 51.30
CA VAL A 56 6.41 12.47 50.54
C VAL A 56 7.62 12.72 49.64
N SER A 57 8.84 12.52 50.13
CA SER A 57 10.05 12.72 49.33
C SER A 57 10.25 11.69 48.22
N GLU A 58 9.73 10.48 48.38
CA GLU A 58 9.99 9.37 47.45
C GLU A 58 8.83 9.07 46.49
N SER A 59 7.59 9.46 46.83
CA SER A 59 6.39 8.95 46.15
C SER A 59 5.31 10.01 45.87
N VAL A 60 5.63 11.29 46.05
CA VAL A 60 4.70 12.39 45.74
C VAL A 60 5.29 13.32 44.69
N ASP A 61 4.53 13.53 43.61
CA ASP A 61 4.82 14.52 42.58
C ASP A 61 3.95 15.78 42.76
N LEU A 62 4.47 16.94 42.37
CA LEU A 62 3.68 18.18 42.30
C LEU A 62 2.65 18.09 41.15
N GLY A 63 1.36 18.09 41.49
CA GLY A 63 0.26 17.97 40.51
C GLY A 63 -0.07 19.24 39.70
N TYR A 64 0.86 20.20 39.56
CA TYR A 64 0.62 21.44 38.80
C TYR A 64 0.43 21.19 37.29
N ALA A 65 1.07 20.15 36.77
CA ALA A 65 0.89 19.66 35.42
C ALA A 65 0.80 18.13 35.45
N VAL A 66 -0.14 17.56 34.72
CA VAL A 66 -0.37 16.12 34.66
C VAL A 66 -0.35 15.71 33.19
N THR A 67 0.34 14.60 32.87
CA THR A 67 0.34 14.07 31.50
C THR A 67 -1.09 13.66 31.11
N ALA A 68 -1.46 13.87 29.84
CA ALA A 68 -2.83 13.64 29.37
C ALA A 68 -3.37 12.23 29.67
N PHE A 69 -2.50 11.23 29.71
CA PHE A 69 -2.83 9.85 30.10
C PHE A 69 -3.18 9.69 31.59
N ARG A 70 -2.54 10.45 32.49
CA ARG A 70 -2.87 10.45 33.93
C ARG A 70 -4.15 11.25 34.25
N ALA A 71 -4.62 12.11 33.35
CA ALA A 71 -5.85 12.91 33.52
C ALA A 71 -7.13 12.20 33.03
N GLN A 72 -7.03 10.92 32.62
CA GLN A 72 -8.16 10.19 32.05
C GLN A 72 -9.25 9.94 33.10
N GLY A 73 -10.39 10.62 32.95
CA GLY A 73 -11.54 10.52 33.85
C GLY A 73 -11.72 11.71 34.80
N VAL A 74 -10.84 12.73 34.73
CA VAL A 74 -10.98 13.98 35.47
C VAL A 74 -11.58 15.05 34.55
N THR A 75 -12.68 15.67 34.97
CA THR A 75 -13.26 16.85 34.29
C THR A 75 -12.89 18.10 35.08
N THR A 76 -12.27 19.08 34.44
CA THR A 76 -11.87 20.35 35.07
C THR A 76 -12.69 21.51 34.51
N ASP A 77 -12.75 22.65 35.21
CA ASP A 77 -13.45 23.83 34.70
C ASP A 77 -12.74 24.42 33.47
N THR A 78 -11.40 24.42 33.49
CA THR A 78 -10.55 24.93 32.41
C THR A 78 -9.40 23.96 32.14
N ALA A 79 -9.03 23.74 30.87
CA ALA A 79 -7.87 22.96 30.49
C ALA A 79 -6.85 23.82 29.73
N HIS A 80 -5.57 23.67 30.08
CA HIS A 80 -4.44 24.29 29.40
C HIS A 80 -3.50 23.17 28.95
N VAL A 81 -3.33 23.03 27.64
CA VAL A 81 -2.63 21.90 27.02
C VAL A 81 -1.37 22.42 26.33
N LEU A 82 -0.22 21.87 26.69
CA LEU A 82 1.02 22.06 25.94
C LEU A 82 1.06 21.02 24.81
N VAL A 83 1.29 21.47 23.58
CA VAL A 83 1.29 20.63 22.38
C VAL A 83 2.69 20.66 21.78
N GLU A 84 3.30 19.49 21.69
CA GLU A 84 4.59 19.30 21.03
C GLU A 84 4.40 18.73 19.62
N PRO A 85 5.34 18.93 18.68
CA PRO A 85 5.26 18.35 17.34
C PRO A 85 5.10 16.82 17.31
N THR A 86 5.58 16.14 18.35
CA THR A 86 5.48 14.68 18.54
C THR A 86 4.18 14.24 19.20
N SER A 87 3.28 15.17 19.55
CA SER A 87 2.01 14.84 20.20
C SER A 87 1.07 14.12 19.22
N THR A 88 0.33 13.14 19.72
CA THR A 88 -0.65 12.40 18.90
C THR A 88 -2.02 13.08 18.90
N ARG A 89 -2.78 12.91 17.82
CA ARG A 89 -4.14 13.42 17.65
C ARG A 89 -5.04 12.98 18.80
N GLU A 90 -4.93 11.74 19.25
CA GLU A 90 -5.78 11.14 20.27
C GLU A 90 -5.47 11.75 21.64
N THR A 91 -4.19 11.92 21.97
CA THR A 91 -3.75 12.61 23.19
C THR A 91 -4.22 14.07 23.18
N PHE A 92 -4.08 14.73 22.03
CA PHE A 92 -4.53 16.11 21.85
C PHE A 92 -6.05 16.24 21.97
N TYR A 93 -6.82 15.36 21.31
CA TYR A 93 -8.28 15.33 21.40
C TYR A 93 -8.76 15.10 22.82
N VAL A 94 -8.17 14.14 23.53
CA VAL A 94 -8.49 13.86 24.93
C VAL A 94 -8.19 15.07 25.81
N ALA A 95 -7.02 15.69 25.66
CA ALA A 95 -6.63 16.85 26.44
C ALA A 95 -7.54 18.07 26.16
N MET A 96 -7.92 18.28 24.90
CA MET A 96 -8.78 19.39 24.46
C MET A 96 -10.27 19.21 24.79
N THR A 97 -10.66 18.07 25.37
CA THR A 97 -12.05 17.78 25.77
C THR A 97 -12.24 17.65 27.28
N ARG A 98 -11.22 17.95 28.10
CA ARG A 98 -11.30 17.85 29.57
C ARG A 98 -11.91 19.08 30.27
N GLY A 99 -11.76 20.27 29.69
CA GLY A 99 -12.27 21.52 30.25
C GLY A 99 -13.74 21.75 29.91
N ARG A 100 -14.56 22.01 30.93
CA ARG A 100 -15.99 22.28 30.77
C ARG A 100 -16.29 23.65 30.15
N HIS A 101 -15.52 24.67 30.53
CA HIS A 101 -15.78 26.05 30.15
C HIS A 101 -14.79 26.61 29.12
N SER A 102 -13.54 26.14 29.13
CA SER A 102 -12.54 26.56 28.13
C SER A 102 -11.39 25.56 28.04
N ASN A 103 -10.90 25.35 26.81
CA ASN A 103 -9.73 24.53 26.49
C ASN A 103 -8.75 25.38 25.68
N ARG A 104 -7.52 25.59 26.18
CA ARG A 104 -6.48 26.41 25.53
C ARG A 104 -5.28 25.54 25.20
N ALA A 105 -4.87 25.53 23.93
CA ALA A 105 -3.67 24.84 23.47
C ALA A 105 -2.52 25.84 23.27
N TYR A 106 -1.33 25.47 23.73
CA TYR A 106 -0.09 26.19 23.53
C TYR A 106 0.85 25.29 22.72
N ALA A 107 1.12 25.65 21.47
CA ALA A 107 2.02 24.88 20.61
C ALA A 107 3.47 25.30 20.86
N ALA A 108 4.31 24.35 21.26
CA ALA A 108 5.75 24.53 21.33
C ALA A 108 6.32 24.58 19.90
N LEU A 109 6.96 25.69 19.55
CA LEU A 109 7.58 25.90 18.23
C LEU A 109 9.08 25.58 18.24
N ASP A 110 9.72 25.66 19.42
CA ASP A 110 11.12 25.32 19.63
C ASP A 110 11.23 23.94 20.31
N ARG A 111 12.17 23.10 19.85
CA ARG A 111 12.65 21.95 20.64
C ARG A 111 13.65 22.48 21.68
N ALA A 112 13.50 22.06 22.94
CA ALA A 112 14.39 22.46 24.03
C ALA A 112 15.77 21.77 24.02
N ASP A 113 16.14 21.11 22.93
CA ASP A 113 17.37 20.29 22.85
C ASP A 113 18.33 20.88 21.80
N ASP A 114 19.16 21.83 22.22
CA ASP A 114 20.18 22.52 21.42
C ASP A 114 21.37 21.62 20.98
N HIS A 115 21.26 20.29 21.17
CA HIS A 115 22.34 19.33 20.94
C HIS A 115 22.01 18.13 20.03
N ALA A 116 20.83 18.09 19.40
CA ALA A 116 20.54 17.10 18.35
C ALA A 116 20.71 17.72 16.96
N GLU A 117 21.48 17.08 16.08
CA GLU A 117 21.61 17.51 14.68
C GLU A 117 20.22 17.64 14.01
N PRO A 118 20.00 18.69 13.19
CA PRO A 118 18.73 18.88 12.49
C PRO A 118 18.40 17.64 11.64
N HIS A 119 17.21 17.08 11.82
CA HIS A 119 16.79 15.95 10.99
C HIS A 119 16.39 16.49 9.60
N PRO A 120 16.66 15.77 8.50
CA PRO A 120 16.20 16.17 7.17
C PRO A 120 14.67 16.16 7.13
N GLY A 121 14.04 17.34 7.24
CA GLY A 121 12.59 17.50 7.32
C GLY A 121 12.10 18.52 8.35
N ASP A 122 12.99 19.03 9.21
CA ASP A 122 12.63 20.09 10.16
C ASP A 122 12.38 21.42 9.40
N ASP A 123 11.17 21.96 9.54
CA ASP A 123 10.80 23.26 8.98
C ASP A 123 11.27 24.38 9.94
N PRO A 124 12.28 25.20 9.56
CA PRO A 124 12.76 26.29 10.40
C PRO A 124 11.73 27.43 10.58
N ASN A 125 10.57 27.37 9.91
CA ASN A 125 9.47 28.32 10.04
C ASN A 125 8.22 27.71 10.69
N ALA A 126 8.37 26.68 11.53
CA ALA A 126 7.24 26.02 12.19
C ALA A 126 6.32 27.05 12.90
N THR A 127 5.03 27.05 12.53
CA THR A 127 4.00 27.88 13.15
C THR A 127 3.10 27.00 14.02
N ALA A 128 2.38 27.59 14.98
CA ALA A 128 1.43 26.84 15.81
C ALA A 128 0.40 26.07 14.97
N ARG A 129 0.07 26.59 13.78
CA ARG A 129 -0.83 25.94 12.83
C ARG A 129 -0.19 24.72 12.15
N SER A 130 1.09 24.76 11.78
CA SER A 130 1.77 23.61 11.18
C SER A 130 2.00 22.49 12.20
N VAL A 131 2.35 22.85 13.44
CA VAL A 131 2.45 21.88 14.56
C VAL A 131 1.10 21.20 14.81
N LEU A 132 0.01 21.96 14.92
CA LEU A 132 -1.32 21.38 15.11
C LEU A 132 -1.78 20.54 13.91
N TYR A 133 -1.41 20.94 12.68
CA TYR A 133 -1.68 20.13 11.49
C TYR A 133 -0.94 18.79 11.55
N GLY A 134 0.35 18.80 11.92
CA GLY A 134 1.15 17.59 12.13
C GLY A 134 0.54 16.68 13.21
N VAL A 135 0.16 17.24 14.35
CA VAL A 135 -0.49 16.51 15.46
C VAL A 135 -1.80 15.87 15.02
N LEU A 136 -2.63 16.55 14.22
CA LEU A 136 -3.88 15.99 13.69
C LEU A 136 -3.65 14.87 12.67
N GLN A 137 -2.48 14.82 12.03
CA GLN A 137 -2.07 13.73 11.13
C GLN A 137 -1.35 12.60 11.89
N HIS A 138 -0.86 12.86 13.10
CA HIS A 138 -0.12 11.91 13.93
C HIS A 138 -1.08 11.09 14.80
N SER A 139 -1.60 9.98 14.27
CA SER A 139 -2.44 9.04 15.02
C SER A 139 -1.59 8.13 15.92
N GLY A 140 -1.84 8.18 17.23
CA GLY A 140 -1.23 7.35 18.26
C GLY A 140 -2.06 6.14 18.68
N ALA A 141 -3.09 5.79 17.91
CA ALA A 141 -3.58 4.42 17.98
C ALA A 141 -2.39 3.51 17.68
N GLU A 142 -2.04 2.63 18.61
CA GLU A 142 -1.17 1.50 18.28
C GLU A 142 -1.84 0.80 17.10
N LEU A 143 -1.33 1.07 15.90
CA LEU A 143 -1.61 0.29 14.71
C LEU A 143 -1.36 -1.15 15.14
N SER A 144 -2.39 -1.98 15.02
CA SER A 144 -2.27 -3.40 15.32
C SER A 144 -0.97 -3.92 14.69
N ALA A 145 -0.26 -4.86 15.32
CA ALA A 145 0.88 -5.53 14.69
C ALA A 145 0.55 -6.02 13.26
N HIS A 146 -0.74 -6.22 12.94
CA HIS A 146 -1.22 -6.48 11.60
C HIS A 146 -1.25 -5.27 10.65
N GLU A 147 -1.59 -4.07 11.10
CA GLU A 147 -1.65 -2.85 10.27
C GLU A 147 -0.27 -2.23 10.06
N THR A 148 0.66 -2.35 11.01
CA THR A 148 2.07 -2.01 10.80
C THR A 148 2.71 -2.98 9.81
N VAL A 149 2.39 -4.29 9.90
CA VAL A 149 2.81 -5.27 8.89
C VAL A 149 2.16 -4.98 7.54
N VAL A 150 0.92 -4.51 7.46
CA VAL A 150 0.29 -4.15 6.18
C VAL A 150 0.86 -2.84 5.63
N ALA A 151 1.05 -1.79 6.43
CA ALA A 151 1.62 -0.53 5.97
C ALA A 151 3.12 -0.66 5.63
N GLU A 152 3.88 -1.44 6.40
CA GLU A 152 5.23 -1.85 5.99
C GLU A 152 5.16 -2.76 4.76
N GLN A 153 4.31 -3.79 4.67
CA GLN A 153 4.22 -4.61 3.44
C GLN A 153 3.77 -3.81 2.21
N GLU A 154 2.94 -2.78 2.37
CA GLU A 154 2.53 -1.86 1.31
C GLU A 154 3.69 -0.99 0.83
N GLN A 155 4.63 -0.65 1.73
CA GLN A 155 5.86 0.11 1.45
C GLN A 155 7.04 -0.78 1.01
N TRP A 156 7.05 -2.06 1.40
CA TRP A 156 8.10 -3.07 1.19
C TRP A 156 7.72 -4.17 0.16
N GLY A 157 6.54 -4.07 -0.47
CA GLY A 157 5.99 -5.07 -1.39
C GLY A 157 5.36 -4.45 -2.65
N SER A 158 6.06 -3.52 -3.30
CA SER A 158 5.59 -2.99 -4.59
C SER A 158 5.43 -4.13 -5.61
N LEU A 159 4.42 -4.05 -6.47
CA LEU A 159 4.19 -5.06 -7.50
C LEU A 159 5.40 -5.19 -8.45
N ALA A 160 6.17 -4.11 -8.61
CA ALA A 160 7.45 -4.12 -9.32
C ALA A 160 8.46 -5.10 -8.70
N GLN A 161 8.60 -5.08 -7.37
CA GLN A 161 9.52 -5.97 -6.65
C GLN A 161 9.05 -7.42 -6.73
N LEU A 162 7.76 -7.68 -6.43
CA LEU A 162 7.20 -9.02 -6.52
C LEU A 162 7.30 -9.60 -7.95
N ALA A 163 7.12 -8.76 -8.97
CA ALA A 163 7.32 -9.16 -10.37
C ALA A 163 8.79 -9.52 -10.66
N ALA A 164 9.75 -8.74 -10.17
CA ALA A 164 11.18 -9.00 -10.35
C ALA A 164 11.61 -10.30 -9.64
N GLU A 165 11.12 -10.54 -8.43
CA GLU A 165 11.32 -11.80 -7.70
C GLU A 165 10.76 -12.99 -8.48
N TYR A 166 9.50 -12.88 -8.95
CA TYR A 166 8.88 -13.92 -9.79
C TYR A 166 9.67 -14.20 -11.06
N GLU A 167 10.08 -13.15 -11.79
CA GLU A 167 10.84 -13.26 -13.04
C GLU A 167 12.21 -13.93 -12.82
N THR A 168 12.86 -13.66 -11.68
CA THR A 168 14.13 -14.28 -11.29
C THR A 168 13.97 -15.77 -11.00
N ILE A 169 12.97 -16.14 -10.18
CA ILE A 169 12.67 -17.54 -9.88
C ILE A 169 12.30 -18.27 -11.19
N ALA A 170 11.48 -17.66 -12.03
CA ALA A 170 11.05 -18.24 -13.30
C ALA A 170 12.21 -18.42 -14.30
N ALA A 171 13.19 -17.52 -14.31
CA ALA A 171 14.38 -17.63 -15.13
C ALA A 171 15.23 -18.84 -14.71
N ALA A 172 15.47 -19.00 -13.41
CA ALA A 172 16.19 -20.16 -12.89
C ALA A 172 15.40 -21.46 -13.13
N ALA A 173 14.09 -21.47 -12.82
CA ALA A 173 13.24 -22.66 -12.83
C ALA A 173 13.05 -23.29 -14.22
N GLN A 174 13.14 -22.47 -15.27
CA GLN A 174 12.93 -22.91 -16.65
C GLN A 174 14.23 -23.00 -17.45
N ARG A 175 15.39 -22.70 -16.85
CA ARG A 175 16.68 -22.61 -17.57
C ARG A 175 16.98 -23.90 -18.35
N ASP A 176 16.89 -25.04 -17.70
CA ASP A 176 17.22 -26.34 -18.30
C ASP A 176 16.23 -26.73 -19.40
N ARG A 177 14.95 -26.40 -19.20
CA ARG A 177 13.90 -26.60 -20.22
C ARG A 177 14.20 -25.78 -21.46
N TRP A 178 14.58 -24.51 -21.30
CA TRP A 178 14.93 -23.65 -22.42
C TRP A 178 16.23 -24.07 -23.10
N ALA A 179 17.24 -24.47 -22.35
CA ALA A 179 18.46 -25.04 -22.92
C ALA A 179 18.14 -26.28 -23.78
N THR A 180 17.24 -27.15 -23.31
CA THR A 180 16.79 -28.33 -24.05
C THR A 180 16.06 -27.94 -25.34
N LEU A 181 15.17 -26.94 -25.29
CA LEU A 181 14.47 -26.41 -26.47
C LEU A 181 15.46 -25.85 -27.50
N ILE A 182 16.48 -25.10 -27.07
CA ILE A 182 17.50 -24.54 -27.96
C ILE A 182 18.31 -25.65 -28.64
N ARG A 183 18.77 -26.67 -27.89
CA ARG A 183 19.46 -27.84 -28.48
C ARG A 183 18.57 -28.60 -29.47
N GLY A 184 17.27 -28.69 -29.20
CA GLY A 184 16.28 -29.32 -30.08
C GLY A 184 15.80 -28.46 -31.26
N SER A 185 16.27 -27.21 -31.39
CA SER A 185 15.74 -26.25 -32.38
C SER A 185 16.32 -26.40 -33.79
N GLY A 186 17.25 -27.33 -34.01
CA GLY A 186 17.91 -27.54 -35.30
C GLY A 186 19.18 -26.69 -35.51
N LEU A 187 19.69 -26.06 -34.45
CA LEU A 187 21.04 -25.49 -34.42
C LEU A 187 22.08 -26.62 -34.35
N ALA A 188 23.30 -26.36 -34.82
CA ALA A 188 24.44 -27.22 -34.50
C ALA A 188 24.77 -27.12 -33.00
N ASP A 189 25.37 -28.16 -32.42
CA ASP A 189 25.64 -28.23 -30.97
C ASP A 189 26.46 -27.02 -30.47
N GLU A 190 27.52 -26.63 -31.20
CA GLU A 190 28.35 -25.46 -30.89
C GLU A 190 27.57 -24.15 -30.90
N GLN A 191 26.61 -23.99 -31.83
CA GLN A 191 25.75 -22.81 -31.90
C GLN A 191 24.75 -22.79 -30.74
N ALA A 192 24.20 -23.94 -30.39
CA ALA A 192 23.28 -24.06 -29.26
C ALA A 192 23.98 -23.73 -27.93
N ASP A 193 25.21 -24.21 -27.73
CA ASP A 193 26.04 -23.87 -26.57
C ASP A 193 26.33 -22.37 -26.50
N SER A 194 26.76 -21.77 -27.63
CA SER A 194 26.97 -20.32 -27.73
C SER A 194 25.71 -19.50 -27.38
N VAL A 195 24.53 -19.96 -27.77
CA VAL A 195 23.25 -19.31 -27.41
C VAL A 195 22.97 -19.42 -25.91
N ILE A 196 23.25 -20.57 -25.29
CA ILE A 196 22.97 -20.82 -23.87
C ILE A 196 23.91 -20.02 -22.95
N GLU A 197 25.15 -19.79 -23.40
CA GLU A 197 26.18 -19.04 -22.67
C GLU A 197 26.10 -17.52 -22.91
N SER A 198 25.35 -17.07 -23.92
CA SER A 198 25.19 -15.65 -24.25
C SER A 198 24.44 -14.87 -23.16
N GLU A 199 24.84 -13.61 -22.95
CA GLU A 199 24.10 -12.66 -22.11
C GLU A 199 22.68 -12.41 -22.61
N ALA A 200 22.43 -12.56 -23.93
CA ALA A 200 21.10 -12.43 -24.52
C ALA A 200 20.19 -13.65 -24.26
N PHE A 201 20.69 -14.72 -23.63
CA PHE A 201 19.88 -15.88 -23.27
C PHE A 201 18.75 -15.53 -22.28
N GLY A 202 19.01 -14.65 -21.31
CA GLY A 202 18.00 -14.16 -20.37
C GLY A 202 16.83 -13.47 -21.09
N PRO A 203 17.07 -12.41 -21.87
CA PRO A 203 16.05 -11.78 -22.71
C PRO A 203 15.31 -12.76 -23.65
N LEU A 204 16.04 -13.66 -24.33
CA LEU A 204 15.45 -14.68 -25.19
C LEU A 204 14.45 -15.57 -24.44
N THR A 205 14.84 -16.10 -23.29
CA THR A 205 13.98 -17.00 -22.50
C THR A 205 12.79 -16.26 -21.87
N ALA A 206 12.94 -14.98 -21.54
CA ALA A 206 11.81 -14.13 -21.14
C ALA A 206 10.78 -13.96 -22.26
N GLU A 207 11.23 -13.75 -23.51
CA GLU A 207 10.33 -13.67 -24.67
C GLU A 207 9.72 -15.02 -25.04
N LEU A 208 10.44 -16.14 -24.90
CA LEU A 208 9.87 -17.48 -25.06
C LEU A 208 8.76 -17.75 -24.02
N ARG A 209 8.98 -17.40 -22.75
CA ARG A 209 7.94 -17.48 -21.71
C ARG A 209 6.73 -16.62 -22.05
N ARG A 210 6.95 -15.40 -22.57
CA ARG A 210 5.87 -14.54 -23.04
C ARG A 210 5.10 -15.16 -24.20
N ALA A 211 5.79 -15.78 -25.14
CA ALA A 211 5.19 -16.48 -26.27
C ALA A 211 4.28 -17.62 -25.79
N GLU A 212 4.77 -18.46 -24.88
CA GLU A 212 3.97 -19.55 -24.28
C GLU A 212 2.76 -19.06 -23.50
N ALA A 213 2.92 -18.00 -22.71
CA ALA A 213 1.80 -17.40 -21.98
C ALA A 213 0.70 -16.88 -22.92
N ASN A 214 1.06 -16.55 -24.17
CA ASN A 214 0.14 -16.20 -25.25
C ASN A 214 -0.28 -17.39 -26.13
N HIS A 215 -0.03 -18.62 -25.69
CA HIS A 215 -0.37 -19.89 -26.35
C HIS A 215 0.34 -20.13 -27.69
N HIS A 216 1.51 -19.53 -27.91
CA HIS A 216 2.37 -19.94 -29.02
C HIS A 216 3.04 -21.28 -28.67
N ASP A 217 3.03 -22.20 -29.62
CA ASP A 217 3.77 -23.47 -29.52
C ASP A 217 5.25 -23.21 -29.83
N VAL A 218 6.05 -23.08 -28.78
CA VAL A 218 7.48 -22.75 -28.88
C VAL A 218 8.30 -23.90 -29.46
N ASP A 219 7.90 -25.14 -29.23
CA ASP A 219 8.55 -26.34 -29.76
C ASP A 219 8.42 -26.41 -31.29
N SER A 220 7.26 -26.01 -31.83
CA SER A 220 7.06 -25.88 -33.28
C SER A 220 7.60 -24.56 -33.87
N LEU A 221 7.62 -23.49 -33.07
CA LEU A 221 8.05 -22.15 -33.51
C LEU A 221 9.57 -22.07 -33.70
N MET A 222 10.33 -22.57 -32.73
CA MET A 222 11.79 -22.40 -32.72
C MET A 222 12.49 -23.01 -33.93
N PRO A 223 12.22 -24.27 -34.34
CA PRO A 223 12.82 -24.85 -35.54
C PRO A 223 12.53 -24.03 -36.81
N ARG A 224 11.33 -23.45 -36.92
CA ARG A 224 10.94 -22.60 -38.06
C ARG A 224 11.72 -21.28 -38.07
N LEU A 225 11.92 -20.68 -36.90
CA LEU A 225 12.68 -19.43 -36.77
C LEU A 225 14.17 -19.63 -37.02
N VAL A 226 14.74 -20.76 -36.60
CA VAL A 226 16.13 -21.16 -36.88
C VAL A 226 16.33 -21.37 -38.38
N ALA A 227 15.45 -22.15 -39.02
CA ALA A 227 15.56 -22.46 -40.45
C ALA A 227 15.28 -21.26 -41.40
N ALA A 228 14.62 -20.20 -40.92
CA ALA A 228 14.20 -19.08 -41.77
C ALA A 228 15.37 -18.32 -42.43
N ARG A 229 16.50 -18.18 -41.72
CA ARG A 229 17.72 -17.54 -42.23
C ARG A 229 18.92 -18.01 -41.41
N GLY A 230 20.03 -18.33 -42.09
CA GLY A 230 21.29 -18.71 -41.44
C GLY A 230 21.88 -17.62 -40.55
N PHE A 231 22.93 -17.96 -39.80
CA PHE A 231 23.56 -17.11 -38.79
C PHE A 231 25.01 -16.72 -39.12
N GLY A 232 25.44 -16.90 -40.38
CA GLY A 232 26.84 -16.65 -40.77
C GLY A 232 27.28 -15.19 -40.65
N ASP A 233 26.34 -14.25 -40.55
CA ASP A 233 26.53 -12.81 -40.37
C ASP A 233 26.17 -12.32 -38.95
N ALA A 234 25.86 -13.23 -38.02
CA ALA A 234 25.40 -12.88 -36.68
C ALA A 234 26.55 -12.86 -35.67
N ASP A 235 26.78 -11.71 -35.02
CA ASP A 235 27.73 -11.59 -33.91
C ASP A 235 27.22 -12.33 -32.65
N ASP A 236 25.91 -12.34 -32.42
CA ASP A 236 25.24 -13.07 -31.35
C ASP A 236 23.95 -13.75 -31.84
N ILE A 237 23.98 -15.08 -31.90
CA ILE A 237 22.85 -15.91 -32.34
C ILE A 237 21.66 -15.74 -31.38
N ALA A 238 21.89 -15.62 -30.06
CA ALA A 238 20.84 -15.48 -29.07
C ALA A 238 20.08 -14.16 -29.25
N ALA A 239 20.79 -13.06 -29.52
CA ALA A 239 20.18 -11.76 -29.82
C ALA A 239 19.33 -11.80 -31.10
N VAL A 240 19.81 -12.49 -32.15
CA VAL A 240 19.05 -12.69 -33.39
C VAL A 240 17.79 -13.51 -33.14
N LEU A 241 17.88 -14.61 -32.37
CA LEU A 241 16.73 -15.43 -32.01
C LEU A 241 15.72 -14.65 -31.17
N HIS A 242 16.19 -13.85 -30.20
CA HIS A 242 15.35 -12.98 -29.39
C HIS A 242 14.53 -12.03 -30.30
N TYR A 243 15.19 -11.33 -31.22
CA TYR A 243 14.52 -10.46 -32.19
C TYR A 243 13.51 -11.22 -33.08
N ARG A 244 13.86 -12.43 -33.54
CA ARG A 244 12.97 -13.26 -34.37
C ARG A 244 11.73 -13.70 -33.60
N VAL A 245 11.88 -14.13 -32.35
CA VAL A 245 10.76 -14.53 -31.47
C VAL A 245 9.87 -13.33 -31.19
N GLU A 246 10.44 -12.18 -30.80
CA GLU A 246 9.70 -10.93 -30.55
C GLU A 246 8.84 -10.57 -31.77
N ARG A 247 9.42 -10.57 -32.97
CA ARG A 247 8.73 -10.22 -34.21
C ARG A 247 7.65 -11.25 -34.61
N ALA A 248 7.91 -12.53 -34.41
CA ALA A 248 6.96 -13.60 -34.74
C ALA A 248 5.77 -13.64 -33.78
N THR A 249 5.96 -13.22 -32.53
CA THR A 249 4.98 -13.33 -31.44
C THR A 249 4.34 -11.99 -31.06
N ALA A 250 4.68 -10.91 -31.76
CA ALA A 250 4.09 -9.58 -31.60
C ALA A 250 2.56 -9.58 -31.66
N ARG A 251 1.95 -10.56 -32.36
CA ARG A 251 0.52 -10.84 -32.30
C ARG A 251 0.28 -12.09 -31.44
N PRO A 252 -0.69 -12.06 -30.51
CA PRO A 252 -1.07 -13.23 -29.73
C PRO A 252 -1.49 -14.41 -30.62
N ALA A 253 -1.28 -15.64 -30.14
CA ALA A 253 -1.58 -16.83 -30.92
C ALA A 253 -3.10 -16.96 -31.18
N GLY A 254 -3.45 -17.29 -32.42
CA GLY A 254 -4.82 -17.53 -32.87
C GLY A 254 -5.58 -16.27 -33.31
N SER A 255 -6.47 -16.42 -34.30
CA SER A 255 -7.41 -15.39 -34.73
C SER A 255 -8.86 -15.87 -34.52
N GLY A 256 -9.75 -14.96 -34.11
CA GLY A 256 -11.19 -15.22 -34.04
C GLY A 256 -11.77 -15.69 -32.70
N ARG A 257 -12.98 -16.28 -32.77
CA ARG A 257 -13.89 -16.59 -31.64
C ARG A 257 -13.43 -17.71 -30.70
N THR A 258 -12.34 -18.41 -31.02
CA THR A 258 -11.79 -19.55 -30.25
C THR A 258 -10.50 -19.19 -29.48
N ARG A 259 -10.18 -17.90 -29.39
CA ARG A 259 -8.96 -17.43 -28.73
C ARG A 259 -8.96 -17.76 -27.23
N LYS A 260 -7.99 -18.56 -26.79
CA LYS A 260 -7.77 -18.84 -25.37
C LYS A 260 -7.23 -17.58 -24.67
N PRO A 261 -7.70 -17.26 -23.45
CA PRO A 261 -7.16 -16.14 -22.70
C PRO A 261 -5.69 -16.39 -22.34
N PRO A 262 -4.82 -15.38 -22.43
CA PRO A 262 -3.40 -15.55 -22.10
C PRO A 262 -3.23 -15.89 -20.61
N ARG A 263 -2.18 -16.65 -20.28
CA ARG A 263 -1.83 -17.06 -18.92
C ARG A 263 -0.96 -15.99 -18.26
N LEU A 264 -1.62 -14.98 -17.70
CA LEU A 264 -0.97 -13.82 -17.09
C LEU A 264 -1.38 -13.68 -15.63
N ILE A 265 -0.41 -13.38 -14.76
CA ILE A 265 -0.60 -13.03 -13.35
C ILE A 265 -0.97 -11.55 -13.28
N ALA A 266 -2.06 -11.24 -12.57
CA ALA A 266 -2.66 -9.90 -12.52
C ALA A 266 -2.90 -9.26 -13.91
N GLY A 267 -2.97 -10.08 -14.98
CA GLY A 267 -3.15 -9.63 -16.36
C GLY A 267 -1.91 -9.00 -17.03
N LEU A 268 -0.74 -9.03 -16.39
CA LEU A 268 0.50 -8.41 -16.91
C LEU A 268 1.65 -9.41 -17.04
N ILE A 269 1.96 -10.15 -15.97
CA ILE A 269 3.19 -10.94 -15.88
C ILE A 269 2.97 -12.32 -16.51
N PRO A 270 3.78 -12.74 -17.50
CA PRO A 270 3.69 -14.08 -18.09
C PRO A 270 3.91 -15.18 -17.06
N GLN A 271 2.93 -16.08 -16.89
CA GLN A 271 3.06 -17.22 -15.99
C GLN A 271 4.09 -18.22 -16.51
N ALA A 272 5.01 -18.65 -15.65
CA ALA A 272 5.97 -19.70 -15.91
C ALA A 272 5.27 -21.08 -15.93
N ASN A 273 5.55 -21.87 -16.98
CA ASN A 273 4.95 -23.18 -17.21
C ASN A 273 6.03 -24.26 -17.32
N GLY A 274 5.65 -25.52 -17.08
CA GLY A 274 6.55 -26.66 -17.26
C GLY A 274 7.72 -26.68 -16.28
N VAL A 275 7.56 -26.07 -15.10
CA VAL A 275 8.57 -26.12 -14.03
C VAL A 275 8.52 -27.50 -13.38
N ALA A 276 9.62 -28.24 -13.41
CA ALA A 276 9.73 -29.60 -12.90
C ALA A 276 10.00 -29.65 -11.39
N ASP A 277 10.89 -28.77 -10.91
CA ASP A 277 11.25 -28.66 -9.49
C ASP A 277 10.03 -28.24 -8.64
N ALA A 278 9.77 -28.98 -7.56
CA ALA A 278 8.59 -28.75 -6.73
C ALA A 278 8.72 -27.53 -5.81
N GLU A 279 9.92 -27.26 -5.32
CA GLU A 279 10.19 -26.11 -4.46
C GLU A 279 10.14 -24.82 -5.27
N MET A 280 10.75 -24.80 -6.46
CA MET A 280 10.66 -23.65 -7.36
C MET A 280 9.23 -23.40 -7.84
N ARG A 281 8.43 -24.46 -8.06
CA ARG A 281 7.01 -24.33 -8.40
C ARG A 281 6.22 -23.72 -7.25
N ALA A 282 6.36 -24.26 -6.03
CA ALA A 282 5.73 -23.69 -4.85
C ALA A 282 6.15 -22.23 -4.65
N ALA A 283 7.41 -21.91 -4.94
CA ALA A 283 7.91 -20.55 -4.85
C ALA A 283 7.29 -19.61 -5.89
N LEU A 284 7.03 -20.09 -7.11
CA LEU A 284 6.33 -19.31 -8.14
C LEU A 284 4.86 -19.11 -7.78
N ASP A 285 4.19 -20.15 -7.26
CA ASP A 285 2.79 -20.09 -6.84
C ASP A 285 2.59 -19.10 -5.68
N GLU A 286 3.52 -19.08 -4.71
CA GLU A 286 3.51 -18.11 -3.61
C GLU A 286 3.67 -16.68 -4.11
N ARG A 287 4.65 -16.43 -5.00
CA ARG A 287 4.84 -15.10 -5.61
C ARG A 287 3.65 -14.68 -6.48
N GLU A 288 3.05 -15.62 -7.21
CA GLU A 288 1.81 -15.39 -7.97
C GLU A 288 0.70 -14.90 -7.04
N ALA A 289 0.45 -15.59 -5.93
CA ALA A 289 -0.55 -15.20 -4.94
C ALA A 289 -0.29 -13.82 -4.31
N LEU A 290 0.98 -13.47 -4.04
CA LEU A 290 1.36 -12.16 -3.51
C LEU A 290 1.13 -11.03 -4.54
N ILE A 291 1.53 -11.23 -5.80
CA ILE A 291 1.28 -10.28 -6.89
C ILE A 291 -0.22 -10.04 -7.05
N GLU A 292 -0.97 -11.14 -7.04
CA GLU A 292 -2.42 -11.16 -7.13
C GLU A 292 -3.07 -10.36 -5.98
N ALA A 293 -2.69 -10.64 -4.73
CA ALA A 293 -3.19 -9.92 -3.56
C ALA A 293 -2.84 -8.42 -3.60
N ARG A 294 -1.60 -8.08 -4.00
CA ARG A 294 -1.15 -6.68 -4.13
C ARG A 294 -1.99 -5.92 -5.16
N ALA A 295 -2.25 -6.53 -6.32
CA ALA A 295 -3.06 -5.92 -7.36
C ALA A 295 -4.52 -5.71 -6.92
N ASP A 296 -5.08 -6.63 -6.14
CA ASP A 296 -6.43 -6.47 -5.57
C ASP A 296 -6.47 -5.38 -4.50
N ALA A 297 -5.50 -5.34 -3.58
CA ALA A 297 -5.38 -4.30 -2.56
C ALA A 297 -5.23 -2.89 -3.19
N ALA A 298 -4.37 -2.76 -4.21
CA ALA A 298 -4.19 -1.51 -4.94
C ALA A 298 -5.48 -1.05 -5.65
N LEU A 299 -6.26 -1.99 -6.20
CA LEU A 299 -7.57 -1.68 -6.78
C LEU A 299 -8.57 -1.24 -5.71
N ASP A 300 -8.66 -1.95 -4.58
CA ASP A 300 -9.61 -1.66 -3.52
C ASP A 300 -9.33 -0.32 -2.83
N GLY A 301 -8.05 0.00 -2.59
CA GLY A 301 -7.64 1.33 -2.12
C GLY A 301 -8.08 2.43 -3.09
N ALA A 302 -7.78 2.28 -4.37
CA ALA A 302 -8.16 3.26 -5.39
C ALA A 302 -9.67 3.45 -5.54
N LEU A 303 -10.48 2.39 -5.38
CA LEU A 303 -11.93 2.49 -5.42
C LEU A 303 -12.50 3.12 -4.15
N THR A 304 -11.95 2.78 -2.98
CA THR A 304 -12.36 3.35 -1.68
C THR A 304 -12.10 4.86 -1.64
N GLU A 305 -10.94 5.29 -2.12
CA GLU A 305 -10.55 6.70 -2.18
C GLU A 305 -11.16 7.44 -3.39
N SER A 306 -11.90 6.72 -4.25
CA SER A 306 -12.46 7.28 -5.50
C SER A 306 -11.39 7.95 -6.38
N ALA A 307 -10.21 7.32 -6.49
CA ALA A 307 -9.06 7.86 -7.19
C ALA A 307 -9.43 8.29 -8.63
N PRO A 308 -8.95 9.45 -9.13
CA PRO A 308 -9.45 10.04 -10.38
C PRO A 308 -9.37 9.12 -11.61
N TRP A 309 -8.31 8.31 -11.70
CA TRP A 309 -8.09 7.40 -12.82
C TRP A 309 -9.18 6.32 -12.95
N THR A 310 -9.84 5.95 -11.83
CA THR A 310 -10.89 4.92 -11.82
C THR A 310 -12.11 5.32 -12.64
N LYS A 311 -12.33 6.63 -12.84
CA LYS A 311 -13.38 7.16 -13.75
C LYS A 311 -13.20 6.64 -15.18
N ALA A 312 -11.97 6.39 -15.61
CA ALA A 312 -11.69 5.85 -16.93
C ALA A 312 -12.22 4.41 -17.11
N LEU A 313 -12.42 3.65 -16.02
CA LEU A 313 -12.95 2.28 -16.07
C LEU A 313 -14.47 2.23 -16.31
N GLY A 314 -15.17 3.36 -16.14
CA GLY A 314 -16.63 3.42 -16.15
C GLY A 314 -17.26 2.93 -14.84
N THR A 315 -18.59 2.97 -14.77
CA THR A 315 -19.37 2.56 -13.59
C THR A 315 -19.32 1.05 -13.38
N ALA A 316 -19.24 0.57 -12.15
CA ALA A 316 -19.36 -0.86 -11.89
C ALA A 316 -20.76 -1.38 -12.35
N PRO A 317 -20.83 -2.49 -13.10
CA PRO A 317 -22.10 -3.05 -13.59
C PRO A 317 -22.93 -3.68 -12.47
N ASN A 318 -24.23 -3.83 -12.71
CA ASN A 318 -25.12 -4.62 -11.85
C ASN A 318 -25.07 -6.11 -12.23
N GLY A 319 -24.94 -7.00 -11.24
CA GLY A 319 -24.99 -8.46 -11.40
C GLY A 319 -23.61 -9.15 -11.33
N GLY A 320 -23.51 -10.20 -10.51
CA GLY A 320 -22.24 -10.78 -10.05
C GLY A 320 -21.24 -11.16 -11.16
N ARG A 321 -21.69 -11.75 -12.27
CA ARG A 321 -20.79 -12.15 -13.37
C ARG A 321 -20.19 -10.94 -14.10
N ARG A 322 -20.97 -9.88 -14.30
CA ARG A 322 -20.49 -8.65 -14.94
C ARG A 322 -19.55 -7.89 -14.01
N VAL A 323 -19.87 -7.84 -12.70
CA VAL A 323 -18.98 -7.27 -11.67
C VAL A 323 -17.63 -7.97 -11.67
N ALA A 324 -17.60 -9.30 -11.67
CA ALA A 324 -16.35 -10.06 -11.70
C ALA A 324 -15.51 -9.76 -12.95
N ALA A 325 -16.13 -9.66 -14.13
CA ALA A 325 -15.43 -9.32 -15.37
C ALA A 325 -14.87 -7.89 -15.36
N TRP A 326 -15.66 -6.92 -14.87
CA TRP A 326 -15.24 -5.53 -14.71
C TRP A 326 -14.07 -5.42 -13.71
N ARG A 327 -14.18 -6.09 -12.56
CA ARG A 327 -13.16 -6.10 -11.52
C ARG A 327 -11.85 -6.74 -11.99
N LYS A 328 -11.94 -7.84 -12.75
CA LYS A 328 -10.77 -8.45 -13.39
C LYS A 328 -10.05 -7.48 -14.32
N ALA A 329 -10.80 -6.71 -15.12
CA ALA A 329 -10.22 -5.71 -16.01
C ALA A 329 -9.62 -4.52 -15.23
N ALA A 330 -10.32 -4.03 -14.21
CA ALA A 330 -9.84 -2.96 -13.33
C ALA A 330 -8.55 -3.33 -12.61
N ARG A 331 -8.42 -4.58 -12.16
CA ARG A 331 -7.23 -5.14 -11.49
C ARG A 331 -5.98 -5.04 -12.37
N VAL A 332 -6.10 -5.26 -13.68
CA VAL A 332 -4.96 -5.11 -14.61
C VAL A 332 -4.44 -3.67 -14.63
N VAL A 333 -5.34 -2.69 -14.58
CA VAL A 333 -4.98 -1.27 -14.57
C VAL A 333 -4.35 -0.88 -13.23
N ALA A 334 -4.89 -1.37 -12.12
CA ALA A 334 -4.29 -1.17 -10.80
C ALA A 334 -2.88 -1.78 -10.71
N ALA A 335 -2.73 -3.04 -11.16
CA ALA A 335 -1.43 -3.70 -11.22
C ALA A 335 -0.42 -2.93 -12.10
N TYR A 336 -0.87 -2.38 -13.23
CA TYR A 336 -0.02 -1.60 -14.12
C TYR A 336 0.47 -0.32 -13.44
N ARG A 337 -0.45 0.41 -12.80
CA ARG A 337 -0.13 1.65 -12.08
C ARG A 337 0.83 1.39 -10.91
N ASP A 338 0.61 0.33 -10.14
CA ASP A 338 1.48 -0.05 -9.03
C ASP A 338 2.89 -0.43 -9.55
N ARG A 339 2.96 -1.32 -10.56
CA ARG A 339 4.23 -1.77 -11.16
C ARG A 339 5.12 -0.63 -11.64
N TYR A 340 4.52 0.40 -12.23
CA TYR A 340 5.26 1.54 -12.80
C TYR A 340 5.19 2.80 -11.94
N ARG A 341 4.72 2.69 -10.69
CA ARG A 341 4.60 3.80 -9.71
C ARG A 341 3.90 5.04 -10.29
N ILE A 342 2.81 4.82 -11.01
CA ILE A 342 2.03 5.89 -11.63
C ILE A 342 1.15 6.53 -10.56
N ALA A 343 1.55 7.70 -10.09
CA ALA A 343 0.84 8.46 -9.06
C ALA A 343 -0.14 9.51 -9.63
N ASP A 344 -0.05 9.84 -10.92
CA ASP A 344 -0.91 10.85 -11.53
C ASP A 344 -2.37 10.38 -11.73
N ASP A 345 -3.24 11.31 -12.10
CA ASP A 345 -4.68 11.09 -12.29
C ASP A 345 -5.04 10.27 -13.53
N THR A 346 -4.09 9.99 -14.42
CA THR A 346 -4.33 9.29 -15.68
C THR A 346 -4.19 7.78 -15.50
N PRO A 347 -5.04 6.95 -16.12
CA PRO A 347 -4.99 5.51 -15.90
C PRO A 347 -3.70 4.84 -16.41
N LEU A 348 -2.97 5.47 -17.35
CA LEU A 348 -1.80 4.87 -18.00
C LEU A 348 -0.50 5.67 -17.81
N GLY A 349 -0.52 6.84 -17.19
CA GLY A 349 0.66 7.69 -16.98
C GLY A 349 1.30 8.20 -18.28
N ALA A 350 2.59 8.52 -18.18
CA ALA A 350 3.42 8.97 -19.29
C ALA A 350 3.65 7.89 -20.36
N LEU A 351 4.31 8.28 -21.46
CA LEU A 351 4.66 7.33 -22.52
C LEU A 351 5.63 6.25 -22.02
N PRO A 352 5.47 4.99 -22.48
CA PRO A 352 6.30 3.89 -22.01
C PRO A 352 7.75 4.03 -22.45
N GLU A 353 8.67 3.78 -21.52
CA GLU A 353 10.12 3.95 -21.71
C GLU A 353 10.80 2.66 -22.17
N SER A 354 10.24 1.49 -21.84
CA SER A 354 10.78 0.17 -22.21
C SER A 354 9.85 -0.64 -23.12
N ALA A 355 10.41 -1.63 -23.83
CA ALA A 355 9.62 -2.58 -24.63
C ALA A 355 8.63 -3.37 -23.77
N ALA A 356 9.04 -3.79 -22.56
CA ALA A 356 8.18 -4.46 -21.60
C ALA A 356 7.00 -3.56 -21.18
N GLN A 357 7.27 -2.28 -20.86
CA GLN A 357 6.22 -1.34 -20.51
C GLN A 357 5.28 -1.05 -21.69
N LYS A 358 5.76 -0.98 -22.94
CA LYS A 358 4.89 -0.84 -24.11
C LYS A 358 3.85 -1.96 -24.20
N ILE A 359 4.25 -3.19 -23.94
CA ILE A 359 3.36 -4.36 -23.95
C ILE A 359 2.35 -4.27 -22.78
N ASP A 360 2.83 -3.94 -21.58
CA ASP A 360 1.98 -3.83 -20.40
C ASP A 360 1.00 -2.65 -20.51
N THR A 361 1.40 -1.52 -21.10
CA THR A 361 0.51 -0.40 -21.46
C THR A 361 -0.57 -0.84 -22.44
N ALA A 362 -0.24 -1.65 -23.45
CA ALA A 362 -1.22 -2.15 -24.40
C ALA A 362 -2.25 -3.07 -23.71
N ARG A 363 -1.82 -3.91 -22.76
CA ARG A 363 -2.70 -4.76 -21.94
C ARG A 363 -3.61 -3.94 -21.03
N ALA A 364 -3.05 -2.95 -20.33
CA ALA A 364 -3.81 -2.05 -19.48
C ALA A 364 -4.85 -1.25 -20.30
N ARG A 365 -4.50 -0.77 -21.49
CA ARG A 365 -5.43 -0.11 -22.41
C ARG A 365 -6.58 -1.04 -22.84
N ALA A 366 -6.27 -2.27 -23.25
CA ALA A 366 -7.29 -3.26 -23.59
C ALA A 366 -8.20 -3.60 -22.39
N ALA A 367 -7.66 -3.58 -21.17
CA ALA A 367 -8.44 -3.79 -19.96
C ALA A 367 -9.40 -2.62 -19.67
N ILE A 368 -8.98 -1.37 -19.88
CA ILE A 368 -9.87 -0.19 -19.79
C ILE A 368 -11.04 -0.33 -20.77
N GLU A 369 -10.76 -0.69 -22.02
CA GLU A 369 -11.79 -0.93 -23.04
C GLU A 369 -12.72 -2.10 -22.65
N GLY A 370 -12.15 -3.18 -22.13
CA GLY A 370 -12.89 -4.33 -21.60
C GLY A 370 -13.85 -3.94 -20.48
N ALA A 371 -13.38 -3.19 -19.48
CA ALA A 371 -14.20 -2.72 -18.37
C ALA A 371 -15.39 -1.87 -18.85
N ARG A 372 -15.16 -0.95 -19.81
CA ARG A 372 -16.23 -0.14 -20.43
C ARG A 372 -17.22 -0.99 -21.21
N ASN A 373 -16.75 -1.99 -21.95
CA ASN A 373 -17.59 -2.84 -22.79
C ASN A 373 -18.50 -3.77 -21.98
N VAL A 374 -18.12 -4.14 -20.74
CA VAL A 374 -18.98 -4.93 -19.84
C VAL A 374 -20.32 -4.21 -19.54
N ASN A 375 -20.34 -2.88 -19.61
CA ASN A 375 -21.55 -2.06 -19.42
C ASN A 375 -22.36 -1.85 -20.70
N ARG A 376 -21.83 -2.20 -21.87
CA ARG A 376 -22.53 -1.95 -23.14
C ARG A 376 -23.68 -2.96 -23.24
N PRO A 377 -24.94 -2.53 -23.42
CA PRO A 377 -26.02 -3.47 -23.71
C PRO A 377 -25.64 -4.23 -24.99
N ALA A 378 -25.86 -5.55 -25.00
CA ALA A 378 -25.64 -6.36 -26.18
C ALA A 378 -26.39 -5.70 -27.34
N SER A 379 -25.65 -5.20 -28.33
CA SER A 379 -26.26 -4.57 -29.48
C SER A 379 -27.11 -5.63 -30.17
N SER A 380 -28.44 -5.45 -30.15
CA SER A 380 -29.34 -6.30 -30.92
C SER A 380 -28.83 -6.35 -32.36
N PRO A 381 -28.71 -7.54 -32.98
CA PRO A 381 -28.32 -7.62 -34.38
C PRO A 381 -29.33 -6.81 -35.18
N THR A 382 -28.84 -5.77 -35.87
CA THR A 382 -29.62 -5.00 -36.84
C THR A 382 -30.17 -5.98 -37.86
N HIS A 383 -31.46 -6.29 -37.78
CA HIS A 383 -32.16 -7.05 -38.80
C HIS A 383 -31.98 -6.28 -40.13
N PRO A 384 -31.42 -6.89 -41.19
CA PRO A 384 -31.38 -6.24 -42.49
C PRO A 384 -32.83 -6.02 -42.94
N ALA A 385 -33.15 -4.77 -43.27
CA ALA A 385 -34.45 -4.39 -43.81
C ALA A 385 -34.74 -5.25 -45.05
N VAL A 386 -35.85 -6.00 -44.98
CA VAL A 386 -36.41 -6.72 -46.11
C VAL A 386 -36.77 -5.69 -47.17
N ARG A 387 -36.00 -5.63 -48.25
CA ARG A 387 -36.43 -5.04 -49.52
C ARG A 387 -37.33 -6.07 -50.19
N GLU A 388 -38.65 -5.95 -49.99
CA GLU A 388 -39.60 -6.64 -50.85
C GLU A 388 -39.61 -5.97 -52.22
N ALA A 389 -39.32 -6.80 -53.22
CA ALA A 389 -39.25 -6.46 -54.62
C ALA A 389 -40.64 -6.17 -55.19
N GLY A 390 -40.72 -5.15 -56.05
CA GLY A 390 -41.88 -4.90 -56.89
C GLY A 390 -42.17 -6.09 -57.81
N GLY A 391 -43.44 -6.50 -57.86
CA GLY A 391 -43.96 -7.53 -58.76
C GLY A 391 -44.01 -7.06 -60.22
N PRO A 392 -44.08 -7.99 -61.18
CA PRO A 392 -44.00 -7.69 -62.60
C PRO A 392 -45.34 -7.23 -63.19
N SER A 393 -45.24 -6.41 -64.24
CA SER A 393 -46.34 -5.90 -65.06
C SER A 393 -47.08 -7.02 -65.82
N LEU A 394 -48.39 -6.83 -65.97
CA LEU A 394 -49.22 -7.39 -67.04
C LEU A 394 -49.51 -6.31 -68.08
#